data_AF-A0A535RPL4-F1
#
_entry.id   AF-A0A535RPL4-F1
#
_cell.length_a   1.000
_cell.length_b   1.000
_cell.length_c   1.000
_cell.angle_alpha   90.00
_cell.angle_beta   90.00
_cell.angle_gamma   90.00
#
_symmetry.space_group_name_H-M   'P 1'
#
loop_
_entity.id
_entity.type
_entity.pdbx_description
1 polymer ?
#
loop_
_entity_poly.entity_id
_entity_poly.type
_entity_poly.pdbx_seq_one_letter_code
_entity_poly.pdbx_strand_id
1 'polypeptide(L)'
;MIKKIKERLQKMTETENPEEAQEEMSLTPEEEKMLEAGVDDEGVIIHDADAEDALEEAAMRASDEVSENGQPDSDVDTPHNVRSMAEMMAIIEAIIFVSEEPLSVKALADVLKEDRGWIETALEALAEEFNARNGGLHLREVAGGWQFATRPEHHEHVRAFLKSRPSAKLSLASLETLAVIAYKQPITVPEILEIRGVQSPSAIKTLLDKRLIKACGRKETIGRPMMYGTSKEFLLQFGLKDLTELPSIEDFEDLAGGIQ
;
A
#
# COMPACT_ATOMS: atom_id res chain seq x y z
N MET A 1 21.10 -9.20 28.84
CA MET A 1 21.61 -8.14 29.73
C MET A 1 21.26 -8.33 31.21
N ILE A 2 19.98 -8.46 31.59
CA ILE A 2 19.52 -8.62 32.98
C ILE A 2 20.19 -9.81 33.71
N LYS A 3 20.46 -10.92 33.01
CA LYS A 3 21.17 -12.09 33.58
C LYS A 3 22.63 -11.79 33.92
N LYS A 4 23.36 -11.08 33.03
CA LYS A 4 24.74 -10.60 33.29
C LYS A 4 24.78 -9.58 34.43
N ILE A 5 23.78 -8.68 34.50
CA ILE A 5 23.65 -7.70 35.59
C ILE A 5 23.35 -8.40 36.92
N LYS A 6 22.44 -9.39 36.94
CA LYS A 6 22.20 -10.22 38.13
C LYS A 6 23.42 -11.03 38.56
N GLU A 7 24.16 -11.62 37.61
CA GLU A 7 25.39 -12.37 37.90
C GLU A 7 26.51 -11.44 38.43
N ARG A 8 26.63 -10.21 37.91
CA ARG A 8 27.56 -9.20 38.44
C ARG A 8 27.14 -8.69 39.83
N LEU A 9 25.86 -8.42 40.05
CA LEU A 9 25.31 -8.03 41.36
C LEU A 9 25.47 -9.14 42.41
N GLN A 10 25.37 -10.41 42.01
CA GLN A 10 25.56 -11.55 42.90
C GLN A 10 27.04 -11.75 43.26
N LYS A 11 27.97 -11.46 42.34
CA LYS A 11 29.41 -11.43 42.66
C LYS A 11 29.77 -10.27 43.59
N MET A 12 29.14 -9.09 43.45
CA MET A 12 29.35 -7.95 44.36
C MET A 12 29.00 -8.27 45.81
N THR A 13 28.02 -9.14 46.07
CA THR A 13 27.68 -9.56 47.43
C THR A 13 28.71 -10.51 48.06
N GLU A 14 29.64 -11.04 47.27
CA GLU A 14 30.65 -12.01 47.70
C GLU A 14 32.08 -11.43 47.75
N THR A 15 32.32 -10.22 47.21
CA THR A 15 33.65 -9.60 47.14
C THR A 15 33.89 -8.63 48.31
N GLU A 16 34.84 -8.93 49.20
CA GLU A 16 35.18 -8.09 50.37
C GLU A 16 36.08 -6.87 50.03
N ASN A 17 36.54 -6.73 48.79
CA ASN A 17 37.48 -5.68 48.38
C ASN A 17 36.82 -4.62 47.45
N PRO A 18 36.69 -3.34 47.89
CA PRO A 18 35.95 -2.32 47.17
C PRO A 18 36.63 -1.78 45.90
N GLU A 19 37.95 -1.96 45.70
CA GLU A 19 38.64 -1.52 44.47
C GLU A 19 38.41 -2.47 43.29
N GLU A 20 38.35 -3.78 43.53
CA GLU A 20 38.07 -4.79 42.47
C GLU A 20 36.61 -4.71 41.98
N ALA A 21 35.68 -4.31 42.85
CA ALA A 21 34.28 -4.12 42.49
C ALA A 21 34.04 -2.95 41.52
N GLN A 22 34.94 -1.96 41.48
CA GLN A 22 34.80 -0.78 40.63
C GLN A 22 35.28 -1.02 39.19
N GLU A 23 36.30 -1.87 38.98
CA GLU A 23 36.78 -2.23 37.63
C GLU A 23 35.79 -3.15 36.89
N GLU A 24 35.16 -4.10 37.58
CA GLU A 24 34.14 -5.00 37.00
C GLU A 24 32.81 -4.30 36.62
N MET A 25 32.64 -3.05 37.05
CA MET A 25 31.40 -2.28 36.88
C MET A 25 31.43 -1.32 35.67
N SER A 26 32.58 -1.19 35.00
CA SER A 26 32.68 -0.36 33.79
C SER A 26 32.01 -1.05 32.60
N LEU A 27 31.00 -0.38 32.04
CA LEU A 27 30.34 -0.82 30.81
C LEU A 27 31.24 -0.47 29.62
N THR A 28 31.28 -1.36 28.64
CA THR A 28 31.92 -1.02 27.36
C THR A 28 31.04 -0.03 26.59
N PRO A 29 31.61 0.81 25.71
CA PRO A 29 30.83 1.77 24.91
C PRO A 29 29.76 1.12 24.01
N GLU A 30 29.93 -0.15 23.64
CA GLU A 30 28.90 -0.92 22.91
C GLU A 30 27.74 -1.32 23.83
N GLU A 31 28.00 -1.70 25.09
CA GLU A 31 26.97 -2.05 26.07
C GLU A 31 26.13 -0.83 26.49
N GLU A 32 26.73 0.37 26.62
CA GLU A 32 25.97 1.61 26.88
C GLU A 32 25.01 1.94 25.73
N LYS A 33 25.48 1.79 24.48
CA LYS A 33 24.68 2.08 23.29
C LYS A 33 23.52 1.10 23.09
N MET A 34 23.66 -0.16 23.51
CA MET A 34 22.58 -1.15 23.47
C MET A 34 21.54 -0.91 24.57
N LEU A 35 21.96 -0.40 25.73
CA LEU A 35 21.06 -0.01 26.82
C LEU A 35 20.14 1.16 26.41
N GLU A 36 20.70 2.20 25.77
CA GLU A 36 19.92 3.33 25.25
C GLU A 36 18.93 2.93 24.15
N ALA A 37 19.24 1.87 23.39
CA ALA A 37 18.40 1.39 22.29
C ALA A 37 17.27 0.43 22.75
N GLY A 38 17.26 -0.03 24.00
CA GLY A 38 16.25 -0.98 24.50
C GLY A 38 16.34 -2.39 23.89
N VAL A 39 17.55 -2.80 23.49
CA VAL A 39 17.80 -4.05 22.75
C VAL A 39 18.67 -5.00 23.58
N ASP A 40 18.39 -6.30 23.55
CA ASP A 40 19.24 -7.28 24.23
C ASP A 40 20.50 -7.67 23.44
N ASP A 41 21.33 -8.54 24.04
CA ASP A 41 22.65 -8.99 23.52
C ASP A 41 22.54 -9.74 22.17
N GLU A 42 21.31 -10.04 21.69
CA GLU A 42 21.03 -10.68 20.40
C GLU A 42 20.34 -9.75 19.39
N GLY A 43 20.14 -8.46 19.71
CA GLY A 43 19.55 -7.51 18.77
C GLY A 43 18.02 -7.50 18.77
N VAL A 44 17.36 -8.08 19.78
CA VAL A 44 15.90 -8.16 19.88
C VAL A 44 15.35 -7.06 20.79
N ILE A 45 14.31 -6.35 20.34
CA ILE A 45 13.60 -5.33 21.13
C ILE A 45 12.85 -6.03 22.28
N ILE A 46 13.16 -5.64 23.52
CA ILE A 46 12.48 -6.17 24.71
C ILE A 46 11.13 -5.46 24.85
N HIS A 47 10.02 -6.15 24.55
CA HIS A 47 8.71 -5.74 25.05
C HIS A 47 8.62 -6.13 26.53
N ASP A 48 8.85 -5.17 27.43
CA ASP A 48 8.63 -5.39 28.86
C ASP A 48 7.21 -4.92 29.22
N ALA A 49 6.37 -5.87 29.62
CA ALA A 49 4.94 -5.71 29.87
C ALA A 49 4.62 -4.95 31.18
N ASP A 50 5.64 -4.56 31.94
CA ASP A 50 5.49 -3.89 33.24
C ASP A 50 5.67 -2.36 33.16
N ALA A 51 5.88 -1.81 31.95
CA ALA A 51 6.02 -0.36 31.74
C ALA A 51 4.69 0.39 31.52
N GLU A 52 3.59 -0.32 31.22
CA GLU A 52 2.28 0.28 30.96
C GLU A 52 1.58 0.75 32.25
N ASP A 53 1.73 0.01 33.36
CA ASP A 53 1.10 0.35 34.66
C ASP A 53 1.63 1.67 35.26
N ALA A 54 2.91 2.00 35.02
CA ALA A 54 3.53 3.21 35.56
C ALA A 54 3.08 4.49 34.85
N LEU A 55 2.69 4.39 33.57
CA LEU A 55 2.15 5.50 32.79
C LEU A 55 0.68 5.77 33.12
N GLU A 56 -0.08 4.72 33.44
CA GLU A 56 -1.50 4.84 33.81
C GLU A 56 -1.66 5.49 35.21
N GLU A 57 -0.76 5.19 36.16
CA GLU A 57 -0.73 5.81 37.49
C GLU A 57 -0.26 7.28 37.49
N ALA A 58 0.51 7.69 36.48
CA ALA A 58 0.92 9.07 36.26
C ALA A 58 -0.21 9.89 35.60
N ALA A 59 -0.98 9.28 34.68
CA ALA A 59 -2.14 9.89 34.06
C ALA A 59 -3.28 10.15 35.07
N MET A 60 -3.47 9.26 36.04
CA MET A 60 -4.52 9.36 37.06
C MET A 60 -4.27 10.45 38.12
N ARG A 61 -3.02 10.92 38.26
CA ARG A 61 -2.64 12.02 39.20
C ARG A 61 -2.72 13.41 38.58
N ALA A 62 -2.85 13.51 37.26
CA ALA A 62 -2.99 14.79 36.56
C ALA A 62 -4.44 15.29 36.45
N SER A 63 -5.43 14.47 36.85
CA SER A 63 -6.86 14.80 36.73
C SER A 63 -7.49 15.49 37.96
N ASP A 64 -6.73 15.77 39.03
CA ASP A 64 -7.29 16.27 40.30
C ASP A 64 -7.13 17.78 40.55
N GLU A 65 -6.70 18.58 39.56
CA GLU A 65 -6.63 20.04 39.70
C GLU A 65 -7.33 20.80 38.56
N VAL A 66 -8.66 20.67 38.44
CA VAL A 66 -9.51 21.81 38.02
C VAL A 66 -10.90 21.69 38.64
N SER A 67 -11.17 22.42 39.73
CA SER A 67 -12.53 22.85 40.03
C SER A 67 -12.49 24.25 40.64
N GLU A 68 -12.69 25.26 39.79
CA GLU A 68 -13.51 26.45 40.05
C GLU A 68 -13.37 27.44 38.89
N ASN A 69 -14.32 27.39 37.94
CA ASN A 69 -15.14 28.55 37.53
C ASN A 69 -15.89 28.29 36.20
N GLY A 70 -17.23 28.26 36.31
CA GLY A 70 -18.22 28.70 35.31
C GLY A 70 -18.15 28.16 33.88
N GLN A 71 -19.07 27.26 33.51
CA GLN A 71 -19.48 27.05 32.12
C GLN A 71 -19.89 28.38 31.46
N PRO A 72 -19.49 28.56 30.19
CA PRO A 72 -20.50 28.78 29.17
C PRO A 72 -20.40 27.68 28.09
N ASP A 73 -21.57 27.23 27.64
CA ASP A 73 -21.73 26.44 26.43
C ASP A 73 -21.02 27.12 25.25
N SER A 74 -20.09 26.41 24.61
CA SER A 74 -19.73 26.67 23.22
C SER A 74 -19.17 25.39 22.62
N ASP A 75 -19.73 24.97 21.49
CA ASP A 75 -19.15 24.02 20.56
C ASP A 75 -17.67 24.40 20.29
N VAL A 76 -16.72 23.66 20.87
CA VAL A 76 -15.29 23.87 20.64
C VAL A 76 -14.79 22.82 19.66
N ASP A 77 -14.65 23.27 18.41
CA ASP A 77 -13.73 22.76 17.40
C ASP A 77 -12.40 22.34 18.04
N THR A 78 -12.15 21.03 18.11
CA THR A 78 -10.92 20.47 18.67
C THR A 78 -9.74 20.84 17.76
N PRO A 79 -8.55 21.23 18.26
CA PRO A 79 -7.47 21.69 17.41
C PRO A 79 -7.01 20.57 16.47
N HIS A 80 -7.09 20.81 15.15
CA HIS A 80 -6.48 19.96 14.14
C HIS A 80 -4.96 19.99 14.38
N ASN A 81 -4.42 18.98 15.06
CA ASN A 81 -2.98 18.78 15.11
C ASN A 81 -2.55 18.41 13.69
N VAL A 82 -2.00 19.38 12.95
CA VAL A 82 -1.54 19.17 11.57
C VAL A 82 -0.41 18.14 11.62
N ARG A 83 -0.72 16.91 11.20
CA ARG A 83 0.26 15.82 11.13
C ARG A 83 1.40 16.24 10.20
N SER A 84 2.63 15.94 10.60
CA SER A 84 3.80 16.24 9.75
C SER A 84 3.76 15.43 8.45
N MET A 85 4.49 15.86 7.41
CA MET A 85 4.55 15.10 6.16
C MET A 85 5.09 13.67 6.37
N ALA A 86 6.15 13.52 7.16
CA ALA A 86 6.74 12.21 7.45
C ALA A 86 5.77 11.29 8.20
N GLU A 87 5.03 11.83 9.16
CA GLU A 87 3.98 11.10 9.87
C GLU A 87 2.85 10.69 8.92
N MET A 88 2.41 11.59 8.04
CA MET A 88 1.38 11.31 7.05
C MET A 88 1.78 10.20 6.08
N MET A 89 3.00 10.26 5.55
CA MET A 89 3.57 9.23 4.67
C MET A 89 3.60 7.87 5.36
N ALA A 90 4.08 7.79 6.61
CA ALA A 90 4.13 6.55 7.37
C ALA A 90 2.74 5.94 7.62
N ILE A 91 1.75 6.78 7.93
CA ILE A 91 0.36 6.34 8.11
C ILE A 91 -0.22 5.81 6.80
N ILE A 92 -0.06 6.54 5.69
CA ILE A 92 -0.55 6.13 4.37
C ILE A 92 0.13 4.84 3.91
N GLU A 93 1.45 4.71 4.11
CA GLU A 93 2.20 3.48 3.84
C GLU A 93 1.58 2.28 4.56
N ALA A 94 1.35 2.40 5.87
CA ALA A 94 0.77 1.32 6.67
C ALA A 94 -0.64 0.93 6.16
N ILE A 95 -1.47 1.92 5.83
CA ILE A 95 -2.82 1.69 5.32
C ILE A 95 -2.80 1.01 3.96
N ILE A 96 -1.95 1.46 3.03
CA ILE A 96 -1.84 0.86 1.70
C ILE A 96 -1.26 -0.56 1.80
N PHE A 97 -0.29 -0.80 2.68
CA PHE A 97 0.32 -2.11 2.87
C PHE A 97 -0.68 -3.18 3.32
N VAL A 98 -1.61 -2.84 4.20
CA VAL A 98 -2.63 -3.80 4.67
C VAL A 98 -3.83 -3.93 3.71
N SER A 99 -3.94 -3.05 2.72
CA SER A 99 -5.07 -3.02 1.80
C SER A 99 -4.96 -4.05 0.69
N GLU A 100 -6.06 -4.77 0.43
CA GLU A 100 -6.13 -5.77 -0.65
C GLU A 100 -6.45 -5.16 -2.02
N GLU A 101 -7.00 -3.93 -2.05
CA GLU A 101 -7.40 -3.21 -3.27
C GLU A 101 -6.76 -1.81 -3.32
N PRO A 102 -6.57 -1.22 -4.52
CA PRO A 102 -6.08 0.15 -4.63
C PRO A 102 -6.97 1.17 -3.92
N LEU A 103 -6.35 2.03 -3.13
CA LEU A 103 -7.04 3.07 -2.36
C LEU A 103 -7.06 4.41 -3.08
N SER A 104 -8.26 4.94 -3.34
CA SER A 104 -8.39 6.30 -3.87
C SER A 104 -8.00 7.35 -2.83
N VAL A 105 -7.49 8.50 -3.30
CA VAL A 105 -7.25 9.69 -2.47
C VAL A 105 -8.46 10.03 -1.60
N LYS A 106 -9.66 9.96 -2.19
CA LYS A 106 -10.91 10.24 -1.47
C LYS A 106 -11.10 9.30 -0.28
N ALA A 107 -10.87 8.01 -0.46
CA ALA A 107 -11.01 7.02 0.61
C ALA A 107 -10.02 7.28 1.75
N LEU A 108 -8.77 7.62 1.41
CA LEU A 108 -7.74 7.96 2.40
C LEU A 108 -8.12 9.25 3.16
N ALA A 109 -8.53 10.31 2.46
CA ALA A 109 -9.00 11.55 3.07
C ALA A 109 -10.20 11.33 4.01
N ASP A 110 -11.17 10.51 3.59
CA ASP A 110 -12.37 10.20 4.38
C ASP A 110 -12.03 9.44 5.68
N VAL A 111 -11.04 8.53 5.65
CA VAL A 111 -10.58 7.75 6.82
C VAL A 111 -9.70 8.58 7.74
N LEU A 112 -8.74 9.32 7.18
CA LEU A 112 -7.74 10.08 7.94
C LEU A 112 -8.25 11.43 8.46
N LYS A 113 -9.40 11.89 7.93
CA LYS A 113 -10.02 13.19 8.20
C LYS A 113 -9.10 14.36 7.83
N GLU A 114 -8.45 14.25 6.67
CA GLU A 114 -7.47 15.21 6.17
C GLU A 114 -7.91 15.81 4.83
N ASP A 115 -7.29 16.94 4.45
CA ASP A 115 -7.51 17.54 3.14
C ASP A 115 -7.01 16.65 1.99
N ARG A 116 -7.74 16.64 0.88
CA ARG A 116 -7.39 15.81 -0.29
C ARG A 116 -6.08 16.21 -0.93
N GLY A 117 -5.78 17.51 -1.02
CA GLY A 117 -4.52 18.00 -1.56
C GLY A 117 -3.33 17.61 -0.67
N TRP A 118 -3.53 17.58 0.65
CA TRP A 118 -2.53 17.08 1.58
C TRP A 118 -2.24 15.58 1.39
N ILE A 119 -3.30 14.78 1.26
CA ILE A 119 -3.17 13.34 0.96
C ILE A 119 -2.49 13.10 -0.39
N GLU A 120 -2.85 13.85 -1.44
CA GLU A 120 -2.21 13.79 -2.76
C GLU A 120 -0.71 14.09 -2.65
N THR A 121 -0.33 15.17 -1.96
CA THR A 121 1.07 15.55 -1.77
C THR A 121 1.85 14.46 -1.02
N ALA A 122 1.27 13.88 0.03
CA ALA A 122 1.91 12.82 0.80
C ALA A 122 2.07 11.52 -0.01
N LEU A 123 1.09 11.16 -0.83
CA LEU A 123 1.16 10.01 -1.74
C LEU A 123 2.24 10.19 -2.81
N GLU A 124 2.34 11.39 -3.39
CA GLU A 124 3.37 11.70 -4.37
C GLU A 124 4.78 11.59 -3.77
N ALA A 125 4.98 12.15 -2.58
CA ALA A 125 6.25 12.05 -1.85
C ALA A 125 6.60 10.59 -1.51
N LEU A 126 5.62 9.81 -1.03
CA LEU A 126 5.80 8.38 -0.74
C LEU A 126 6.10 7.57 -2.01
N ALA A 127 5.44 7.89 -3.11
CA ALA A 127 5.71 7.27 -4.39
C ALA A 127 7.12 7.57 -4.87
N GLU A 128 7.57 8.82 -4.79
CA GLU A 128 8.93 9.22 -5.13
C GLU A 128 9.97 8.43 -4.32
N GLU A 129 9.79 8.32 -3.00
CA GLU A 129 10.70 7.58 -2.13
C GLU A 129 10.78 6.08 -2.50
N PHE A 130 9.63 5.42 -2.66
CA PHE A 130 9.57 4.01 -3.03
C PHE A 130 10.05 3.74 -4.45
N ASN A 131 9.91 4.71 -5.35
CA ASN A 131 10.34 4.60 -6.74
C ASN A 131 11.83 4.88 -6.91
N ALA A 132 12.42 5.76 -6.09
CA ALA A 132 13.84 6.08 -6.09
C ALA A 132 14.72 5.03 -5.40
N ARG A 133 14.20 4.32 -4.39
CA ARG A 133 14.96 3.27 -3.70
C ARG A 133 15.22 2.06 -4.59
N ASN A 134 16.37 1.41 -4.39
CA ASN A 134 16.73 0.15 -5.05
C ASN A 134 16.10 -1.08 -4.35
N GLY A 135 14.78 -1.02 -4.09
CA GLY A 135 14.02 -2.07 -3.41
C GLY A 135 13.03 -2.77 -4.34
N GLY A 136 12.54 -3.96 -3.97
CA GLY A 136 11.68 -4.78 -4.84
C GLY A 136 10.21 -4.37 -4.93
N LEU A 137 9.77 -3.36 -4.16
CA LEU A 137 8.42 -2.80 -4.20
C LEU A 137 8.45 -1.35 -4.66
N HIS A 138 7.44 -0.97 -5.42
CA HIS A 138 7.11 0.40 -5.77
C HIS A 138 5.68 0.75 -5.36
N LEU A 139 5.37 2.05 -5.30
CA LEU A 139 4.01 2.54 -5.11
C LEU A 139 3.51 3.07 -6.46
N ARG A 140 2.34 2.62 -6.89
CA ARG A 140 1.76 3.00 -8.18
C ARG A 140 0.27 3.28 -8.11
N GLU A 141 -0.19 4.11 -9.04
CA GLU A 141 -1.61 4.36 -9.24
C GLU A 141 -2.20 3.34 -10.22
N VAL A 142 -3.29 2.68 -9.84
CA VAL A 142 -4.03 1.70 -10.64
C VAL A 142 -5.51 1.90 -10.42
N ALA A 143 -6.27 1.96 -11.52
CA ALA A 143 -7.73 2.11 -11.52
C ALA A 143 -8.23 3.28 -10.66
N GLY A 144 -7.48 4.39 -10.66
CA GLY A 144 -7.75 5.61 -9.88
C GLY A 144 -7.50 5.50 -8.38
N GLY A 145 -6.67 4.55 -7.94
CA GLY A 145 -6.24 4.42 -6.55
C GLY A 145 -4.79 3.96 -6.44
N TRP A 146 -4.21 4.02 -5.25
CA TRP A 146 -2.81 3.70 -4.99
C TRP A 146 -2.67 2.34 -4.34
N GLN A 147 -1.66 1.58 -4.76
CA GLN A 147 -1.30 0.30 -4.15
C GLN A 147 0.19 0.02 -4.26
N PHE A 148 0.72 -0.79 -3.33
CA PHE A 148 2.04 -1.37 -3.51
C PHE A 148 2.00 -2.46 -4.57
N ALA A 149 3.07 -2.54 -5.36
CA ALA A 149 3.28 -3.61 -6.31
C ALA A 149 4.76 -4.00 -6.37
N THR A 150 5.02 -5.25 -6.74
CA THR A 150 6.38 -5.73 -6.99
C THR A 150 6.89 -5.15 -8.29
N ARG A 151 8.17 -4.78 -8.32
CA ARG A 151 8.76 -4.25 -9.55
C ARG A 151 8.85 -5.33 -10.65
N PRO A 152 8.67 -4.97 -11.94
CA PRO A 152 8.66 -5.92 -13.05
C PRO A 152 9.94 -6.75 -13.20
N GLU A 153 11.09 -6.20 -12.79
CA GLU A 153 12.39 -6.87 -12.86
C GLU A 153 12.43 -8.15 -12.01
N HIS A 154 11.54 -8.27 -11.02
CA HIS A 154 11.45 -9.43 -10.13
C HIS A 154 10.36 -10.44 -10.55
N HIS A 155 9.69 -10.23 -11.69
CA HIS A 155 8.54 -11.04 -12.15
C HIS A 155 8.80 -12.55 -12.10
N GLU A 156 9.92 -13.02 -12.67
CA GLU A 156 10.23 -14.46 -12.74
C GLU A 156 10.33 -15.10 -11.35
N HIS A 157 10.94 -14.40 -10.38
CA HIS A 157 11.09 -14.89 -9.01
C HIS A 157 9.74 -14.93 -8.28
N VAL A 158 8.94 -13.87 -8.38
CA VAL A 158 7.60 -13.78 -7.80
C VAL A 158 6.69 -14.86 -8.39
N ARG A 159 6.74 -15.05 -9.71
CA ARG A 159 5.96 -16.08 -10.42
C ARG A 159 6.36 -17.49 -9.99
N ALA A 160 7.65 -17.77 -9.85
CA ALA A 160 8.14 -19.06 -9.37
C ALA A 160 7.68 -19.34 -7.92
N PHE A 161 7.71 -18.33 -7.06
CA PHE A 161 7.26 -18.44 -5.67
C PHE A 161 5.77 -18.75 -5.55
N LEU A 162 4.92 -18.04 -6.30
CA LEU A 162 3.47 -18.17 -6.19
C LEU A 162 2.94 -19.55 -6.61
N LYS A 163 3.76 -20.42 -7.23
CA LYS A 163 3.41 -21.78 -7.69
C LYS A 163 2.04 -21.82 -8.37
N SER A 164 1.67 -20.73 -9.06
CA SER A 164 0.27 -20.51 -9.41
C SER A 164 -0.13 -21.53 -10.46
N ARG A 165 -1.24 -22.23 -10.23
CA ARG A 165 -1.96 -22.88 -11.34
C ARG A 165 -2.24 -21.76 -12.33
N PRO A 166 -1.96 -21.95 -13.64
CA PRO A 166 -2.31 -20.93 -14.61
C PRO A 166 -3.79 -20.58 -14.40
N SER A 167 -4.10 -19.33 -14.03
CA SER A 167 -5.47 -18.85 -14.14
C SER A 167 -5.87 -19.10 -15.59
N ALA A 168 -7.10 -19.56 -15.84
CA ALA A 168 -7.54 -19.91 -17.19
C ALA A 168 -7.27 -18.70 -18.10
N LYS A 169 -6.21 -18.80 -18.90
CA LYS A 169 -5.70 -17.73 -19.75
C LYS A 169 -6.79 -17.37 -20.74
N LEU A 170 -6.93 -16.08 -21.06
CA LEU A 170 -7.76 -15.68 -22.18
C LEU A 170 -7.23 -16.35 -23.44
N SER A 171 -8.12 -16.91 -24.25
CA SER A 171 -7.76 -17.36 -25.59
C SER A 171 -7.33 -16.18 -26.45
N LEU A 172 -6.56 -16.44 -27.51
CA LEU A 172 -6.16 -15.40 -28.46
C LEU A 172 -7.38 -14.62 -29.00
N ALA A 173 -8.44 -15.32 -29.38
CA ALA A 173 -9.69 -14.68 -29.83
C ALA A 173 -10.34 -13.78 -28.77
N SER A 174 -10.20 -14.13 -27.48
CA SER A 174 -10.71 -13.29 -26.38
C SER A 174 -9.84 -12.06 -26.16
N LEU A 175 -8.51 -12.20 -26.28
CA LEU A 175 -7.57 -11.07 -26.21
C LEU A 175 -7.77 -10.09 -27.37
N GLU A 176 -7.90 -10.59 -28.60
CA GLU A 176 -8.21 -9.76 -29.78
C GLU A 176 -9.53 -9.00 -29.59
N THR A 177 -10.58 -9.69 -29.13
CA THR A 177 -11.87 -9.06 -28.87
C THR A 177 -11.79 -8.01 -27.76
N LEU A 178 -11.03 -8.30 -26.70
CA LEU A 178 -10.79 -7.34 -25.61
C LEU A 178 -10.06 -6.11 -26.10
N ALA A 179 -9.01 -6.27 -26.93
CA ALA A 179 -8.28 -5.16 -27.51
C ALA A 179 -9.18 -4.26 -28.36
N VAL A 180 -10.00 -4.85 -29.25
CA VAL A 180 -10.98 -4.08 -30.05
C VAL A 180 -11.91 -3.27 -29.14
N ILE A 181 -12.43 -3.88 -28.06
CA ILE A 181 -13.28 -3.16 -27.11
C ILE A 181 -12.53 -2.04 -26.39
N ALA A 182 -11.30 -2.30 -25.90
CA ALA A 182 -10.51 -1.31 -25.17
C ALA A 182 -10.24 -0.05 -26.00
N TYR A 183 -9.89 -0.20 -27.28
CA TYR A 183 -9.55 0.91 -28.17
C TYR A 183 -10.73 1.56 -28.90
N LYS A 184 -11.89 0.90 -28.99
CA LYS A 184 -13.06 1.40 -29.75
C LYS A 184 -14.31 1.61 -28.90
N GLN A 185 -14.24 1.41 -27.58
CA GLN A 185 -15.38 1.63 -26.69
C GLN A 185 -15.93 3.08 -26.78
N PRO A 186 -17.24 3.27 -26.62
CA PRO A 186 -18.28 2.23 -26.51
C PRO A 186 -18.58 1.57 -27.87
N ILE A 187 -18.60 0.23 -27.92
CA ILE A 187 -18.75 -0.54 -29.17
C ILE A 187 -19.80 -1.65 -29.08
N THR A 188 -20.50 -1.93 -30.18
CA THR A 188 -21.54 -2.99 -30.28
C THR A 188 -20.98 -4.31 -30.83
N VAL A 189 -21.70 -5.42 -30.62
CA VAL A 189 -21.30 -6.73 -31.18
C VAL A 189 -21.12 -6.70 -32.70
N PRO A 190 -22.05 -6.13 -33.49
CA PRO A 190 -21.86 -6.04 -34.95
C PRO A 190 -20.59 -5.30 -35.36
N GLU A 191 -20.24 -4.20 -34.70
CA GLU A 191 -19.02 -3.43 -35.00
C GLU A 191 -17.75 -4.21 -34.63
N ILE A 192 -17.75 -4.96 -33.51
CA ILE A 192 -16.65 -5.86 -33.16
C ILE A 192 -16.46 -6.92 -34.26
N LEU A 193 -17.56 -7.50 -34.75
CA LEU A 193 -17.53 -8.52 -35.79
C LEU A 193 -17.00 -7.97 -37.12
N GLU A 194 -17.36 -6.75 -37.48
CA GLU A 194 -16.89 -6.06 -38.67
C GLU A 194 -15.36 -5.85 -38.62
N ILE A 195 -14.83 -5.41 -37.47
CA ILE A 195 -13.39 -5.20 -37.28
C ILE A 195 -12.62 -6.52 -37.29
N ARG A 196 -13.11 -7.55 -36.59
CA ARG A 196 -12.40 -8.83 -36.48
C ARG A 196 -12.55 -9.74 -37.70
N GLY A 197 -13.58 -9.53 -38.52
CA GLY A 197 -13.87 -10.37 -39.69
C GLY A 197 -14.32 -11.80 -39.37
N VAL A 198 -14.39 -12.21 -38.10
CA VAL A 198 -14.81 -13.55 -37.66
C VAL A 198 -15.75 -13.49 -36.47
N GLN A 199 -16.68 -14.44 -36.39
CA GLN A 199 -17.60 -14.54 -35.25
C GLN A 199 -16.91 -15.18 -34.03
N SER A 200 -17.04 -14.54 -32.87
CA SER A 200 -16.64 -15.15 -31.59
C SER A 200 -17.58 -14.77 -30.44
N PRO A 201 -18.84 -15.24 -30.44
CA PRO A 201 -19.80 -14.94 -29.38
C PRO A 201 -19.31 -15.38 -27.98
N SER A 202 -18.53 -16.46 -27.93
CA SER A 202 -17.93 -16.98 -26.70
C SER A 202 -16.89 -16.03 -26.09
N ALA A 203 -16.21 -15.20 -26.90
CA ALA A 203 -15.23 -14.24 -26.42
C ALA A 203 -15.89 -13.17 -25.55
N ILE A 204 -16.96 -12.54 -26.05
CA ILE A 204 -17.71 -11.52 -25.30
C ILE A 204 -18.25 -12.10 -23.99
N LYS A 205 -18.83 -13.30 -24.02
CA LYS A 205 -19.30 -13.98 -22.81
C LYS A 205 -18.17 -14.18 -21.81
N THR A 206 -17.02 -14.71 -22.25
CA THR A 206 -15.86 -14.94 -21.39
C THR A 206 -15.34 -13.65 -20.76
N LEU A 207 -15.31 -12.55 -21.52
CA LEU A 207 -14.86 -11.25 -21.03
C LEU A 207 -15.84 -10.64 -20.00
N LEU A 208 -17.15 -10.84 -20.17
CA LEU A 208 -18.17 -10.46 -19.19
C LEU A 208 -18.06 -11.30 -17.92
N ASP A 209 -17.92 -12.62 -18.05
CA ASP A 209 -17.81 -13.55 -16.92
C ASP A 209 -16.55 -13.24 -16.07
N LYS A 210 -15.46 -12.84 -16.71
CA LYS A 210 -14.23 -12.36 -16.06
C LYS A 210 -14.27 -10.88 -15.67
N ARG A 211 -15.42 -10.21 -15.84
CA ARG A 211 -15.65 -8.79 -15.54
C ARG A 211 -14.70 -7.82 -16.23
N LEU A 212 -13.98 -8.21 -17.27
CA LEU A 212 -13.05 -7.33 -18.00
C LEU A 212 -13.78 -6.30 -18.88
N ILE A 213 -15.01 -6.62 -19.27
CA ILE A 213 -15.88 -5.69 -19.98
C ILE A 213 -17.22 -5.57 -19.25
N LYS A 214 -17.93 -4.48 -19.53
CA LYS A 214 -19.26 -4.18 -19.01
C LYS A 214 -20.15 -3.60 -20.10
N ALA A 215 -21.45 -3.62 -19.83
CA ALA A 215 -22.47 -2.92 -20.58
C ALA A 215 -22.35 -1.39 -20.39
N CYS A 216 -22.36 -0.63 -21.49
CA CYS A 216 -22.30 0.84 -21.49
C CYS A 216 -23.60 1.51 -21.96
N GLY A 217 -24.68 0.74 -22.07
CA GLY A 217 -25.97 1.21 -22.59
C GLY A 217 -26.28 0.63 -23.97
N ARG A 218 -27.16 1.29 -24.72
CA ARG A 218 -27.60 0.87 -26.05
C ARG A 218 -27.38 1.97 -27.08
N LYS A 219 -27.01 1.60 -28.30
CA LYS A 219 -26.80 2.54 -29.41
C LYS A 219 -28.17 2.98 -29.95
N GLU A 220 -28.38 4.27 -30.17
CA GLU A 220 -29.64 4.81 -30.73
C GLU A 220 -29.71 4.62 -32.25
N THR A 221 -29.78 3.36 -32.67
CA THR A 221 -29.92 2.94 -34.07
C THR A 221 -30.99 1.83 -34.19
N ILE A 222 -31.26 1.36 -35.41
CA ILE A 222 -32.20 0.26 -35.65
C ILE A 222 -31.78 -0.98 -34.84
N GLY A 223 -32.73 -1.57 -34.11
CA GLY A 223 -32.51 -2.72 -33.23
C GLY A 223 -31.91 -2.38 -31.86
N ARG A 224 -31.49 -1.13 -31.64
CA ARG A 224 -30.92 -0.61 -30.38
C ARG A 224 -29.94 -1.60 -29.71
N PRO A 225 -28.85 -1.98 -30.42
CA PRO A 225 -27.92 -2.99 -29.93
C PRO A 225 -27.19 -2.53 -28.67
N MET A 226 -26.82 -3.49 -27.83
CA MET A 226 -26.04 -3.24 -26.61
C MET A 226 -24.62 -2.77 -26.96
N MET A 227 -24.14 -1.76 -26.24
CA MET A 227 -22.75 -1.29 -26.30
C MET A 227 -21.95 -1.83 -25.12
N TYR A 228 -20.68 -2.09 -25.35
CA TYR A 228 -19.72 -2.60 -24.38
C TYR A 228 -18.53 -1.66 -24.26
N GLY A 229 -17.91 -1.70 -23.08
CA GLY A 229 -16.65 -1.04 -22.78
C GLY A 229 -15.91 -1.81 -21.68
N THR A 230 -14.67 -1.40 -21.43
CA THR A 230 -13.83 -1.94 -20.36
C THR A 230 -14.37 -1.59 -18.97
N SER A 231 -14.03 -2.40 -17.97
CA SER A 231 -14.43 -2.20 -16.58
C SER A 231 -13.28 -1.65 -15.72
N LYS A 232 -13.54 -1.45 -14.42
CA LYS A 232 -12.47 -1.19 -13.44
C LYS A 232 -11.55 -2.40 -13.29
N GLU A 233 -12.10 -3.62 -13.35
CA GLU A 233 -11.35 -4.87 -13.30
C GLU A 233 -10.31 -4.97 -14.42
N PHE A 234 -10.63 -4.45 -15.61
CA PHE A 234 -9.66 -4.35 -16.70
C PHE A 234 -8.45 -3.50 -16.28
N LEU A 235 -8.68 -2.31 -15.74
CA LEU A 235 -7.58 -1.45 -15.29
C LEU A 235 -6.74 -2.13 -14.20
N LEU A 236 -7.38 -2.80 -13.25
CA LEU A 236 -6.70 -3.58 -12.19
C LEU A 236 -5.84 -4.70 -12.77
N GLN A 237 -6.41 -5.51 -13.66
CA GLN A 237 -5.75 -6.68 -14.23
C GLN A 237 -4.56 -6.30 -15.13
N PHE A 238 -4.66 -5.17 -15.84
CA PHE A 238 -3.59 -4.65 -16.69
C PHE A 238 -2.67 -3.65 -15.97
N GLY A 239 -2.98 -3.32 -14.72
CA GLY A 239 -2.17 -2.42 -13.90
C GLY A 239 -2.14 -0.98 -14.41
N LEU A 240 -3.23 -0.52 -15.04
CA LEU A 240 -3.37 0.81 -15.62
C LEU A 240 -4.03 1.76 -14.62
N LYS A 241 -3.57 3.01 -14.55
CA LYS A 241 -4.27 4.09 -13.83
C LYS A 241 -5.65 4.34 -14.42
N ASP A 242 -5.69 4.54 -15.74
CA ASP A 242 -6.89 4.79 -16.53
C ASP A 242 -6.66 4.38 -18.00
N LEU A 243 -7.63 4.67 -18.87
CA LEU A 243 -7.57 4.27 -20.28
C LEU A 243 -6.59 5.09 -21.13
N THR A 244 -6.07 6.21 -20.62
CA THR A 244 -5.11 7.05 -21.35
C THR A 244 -3.71 6.42 -21.38
N GLU A 245 -3.42 5.49 -20.47
CA GLU A 245 -2.17 4.72 -20.45
C GLU A 245 -2.16 3.56 -21.47
N LEU A 246 -3.24 3.35 -22.21
CA LEU A 246 -3.24 2.36 -23.28
C LEU A 246 -2.29 2.83 -24.40
N PRO A 247 -1.34 1.97 -24.84
CA PRO A 247 -0.41 2.32 -25.91
C PRO A 247 -1.16 2.79 -27.16
N SER A 248 -0.75 3.90 -27.73
CA SER A 248 -1.23 4.37 -29.03
C SER A 248 -0.76 3.43 -30.14
N ILE A 249 -1.33 3.58 -31.34
CA ILE A 249 -0.89 2.82 -32.52
C ILE A 249 0.58 3.12 -32.84
N GLU A 250 1.04 4.35 -32.63
CA GLU A 250 2.42 4.79 -32.85
C GLU A 250 3.38 4.08 -31.88
N ASP A 251 2.98 3.90 -30.62
CA ASP A 251 3.79 3.18 -29.62
C ASP A 251 4.04 1.70 -29.98
N PHE A 252 3.13 1.08 -30.75
CA PHE A 252 3.31 -0.30 -31.21
C PHE A 252 4.37 -0.42 -32.32
N GLU A 253 4.55 0.62 -33.15
CA GLU A 253 5.58 0.62 -34.20
C GLU A 253 6.99 0.63 -33.58
N ASP A 254 7.17 1.41 -32.51
CA ASP A 254 8.42 1.47 -31.75
C ASP A 254 8.69 0.16 -30.99
N LEU A 255 7.66 -0.45 -30.40
CA LEU A 255 7.79 -1.72 -29.68
C LEU A 255 8.10 -2.90 -30.61
N ALA A 256 7.53 -2.92 -31.82
CA ALA A 256 7.79 -3.94 -32.84
C ALA A 256 9.18 -3.76 -33.49
N GLY A 257 9.68 -2.53 -33.58
CA GLY A 257 11.03 -2.22 -34.07
C GLY A 257 12.16 -2.68 -33.14
N GLY A 258 11.88 -2.87 -31.84
CA GLY A 258 12.84 -3.33 -30.84
C GLY A 258 13.06 -4.84 -30.74
N ILE A 259 12.39 -5.65 -31.57
CA ILE A 259 12.48 -7.14 -31.59
C ILE A 259 13.30 -7.62 -32.80
N GLN A 260 14.44 -6.98 -33.11
CA GLN A 260 15.42 -7.48 -34.09
C GLN A 260 16.62 -8.14 -33.42
#